data_AF-A0AAQ0Q581-F1
#
_entry.id   AF-A0AAQ0Q581-F1
#
_cell.length_a   1.000
_cell.length_b   1.000
_cell.length_c   1.000
_cell.angle_alpha   90.00
_cell.angle_beta   90.00
_cell.angle_gamma   90.00
#
_symmetry.space_group_name_H-M   'P 1'
#
loop_
_entity.id
_entity.type
_entity.pdbx_description
1 polymer ?
#
loop_
_entity_poly.entity_id
_entity_poly.type
_entity_poly.pdbx_seq_one_letter_code
_entity_poly.pdbx_strand_id
1 'polypeptide(L)'
;MKLKDNGQIAIDSADILKQNRYRFEIDTEDIVMGFAKTMKTTTRNVQKAINMIKKVCNDCGTFISPSVRIVSVRMYQNNELVKSLNA
;
A
#
# COMPACT_ATOMS: atom_id res chain seq x y z
N MET A 1 0.33 13.56 -23.71
CA MET A 1 0.53 12.67 -24.87
C MET A 1 0.63 13.55 -26.09
N LYS A 2 1.78 13.59 -26.76
CA LYS A 2 1.94 14.35 -28.01
C LYS A 2 2.28 13.37 -29.12
N LEU A 3 1.50 13.39 -30.20
CA LEU A 3 1.78 12.66 -31.43
C LEU A 3 2.87 13.42 -32.18
N LYS A 4 3.89 12.72 -32.66
CA LYS A 4 4.85 13.27 -33.62
C LYS A 4 4.40 12.89 -35.03
N ASP A 5 4.69 13.74 -36.00
CA ASP A 5 4.15 13.69 -37.37
C ASP A 5 4.56 12.44 -38.19
N ASN A 6 5.39 11.57 -37.63
CA ASN A 6 5.82 10.30 -38.23
C ASN A 6 5.04 9.06 -37.71
N GLY A 7 3.90 9.25 -37.06
CA GLY A 7 3.05 8.15 -36.58
C GLY A 7 3.61 7.37 -35.38
N GLN A 8 4.70 7.84 -34.77
CA GLN A 8 5.24 7.25 -33.54
C GLN A 8 4.65 7.94 -32.31
N ILE A 9 4.15 7.13 -31.36
CA ILE A 9 3.75 7.62 -30.03
C ILE A 9 5.04 7.81 -29.21
N ALA A 10 5.50 9.06 -29.11
CA ALA A 10 6.55 9.41 -28.16
C ALA A 10 5.95 9.53 -26.75
N ILE A 11 6.13 8.48 -25.94
CA ILE A 11 5.84 8.56 -24.52
C ILE A 11 6.98 9.36 -23.89
N ASP A 12 6.76 10.66 -23.69
CA ASP A 12 7.77 11.63 -23.19
C ASP A 12 8.14 11.43 -21.71
N SER A 13 7.87 10.25 -21.17
CA SER A 13 7.96 9.97 -19.75
C SER A 13 8.45 8.55 -19.57
N ALA A 14 9.77 8.38 -19.56
CA ALA A 14 10.40 7.20 -18.97
C ALA A 14 9.91 6.95 -17.52
N ASP A 15 9.26 7.93 -16.89
CA ASP A 15 8.56 7.83 -15.61
C ASP A 15 7.29 6.96 -15.62
N ILE A 16 6.51 6.91 -16.73
CA ILE A 16 5.29 6.07 -16.78
C ILE A 16 5.64 4.59 -16.69
N LEU A 17 6.81 4.19 -17.20
CA LEU A 17 7.33 2.82 -17.16
C LEU A 17 8.05 2.48 -15.84
N LYS A 18 8.41 3.47 -15.01
CA LYS A 18 9.20 3.30 -13.76
C LYS A 18 8.39 3.38 -12.46
N GLN A 19 7.10 3.67 -12.54
CA GLN A 19 6.24 3.85 -11.37
C GLN A 19 5.77 2.49 -10.85
N ASN A 20 6.58 1.80 -10.05
CA ASN A 20 6.08 0.81 -9.11
C ASN A 20 6.01 1.46 -7.73
N ARG A 21 4.92 2.16 -7.44
CA ARG A 21 4.67 2.77 -6.13
C ARG A 21 3.75 1.86 -5.34
N TYR A 22 4.28 1.26 -4.27
CA TYR A 22 3.51 0.47 -3.33
C TYR A 22 3.09 1.33 -2.16
N ARG A 23 1.80 1.31 -1.81
CA ARG A 23 1.24 1.97 -0.64
C ARG A 23 0.59 0.93 0.24
N PHE A 24 0.78 1.07 1.55
CA PHE A 24 0.18 0.21 2.55
C PHE A 24 -0.61 1.07 3.51
N GLU A 25 -1.82 0.63 3.80
CA GLU A 25 -2.67 1.22 4.81
C GLU A 25 -2.97 0.13 5.84
N ILE A 26 -2.73 0.45 7.11
CA ILE A 26 -2.92 -0.45 8.25
C ILE A 26 -3.88 0.25 9.19
N ASP A 27 -5.07 -0.31 9.36
CA ASP A 27 -6.03 0.21 10.30
C ASP A 27 -5.85 -0.47 11.65
N THR A 28 -5.82 0.33 12.69
CA THR A 28 -5.74 -0.09 14.08
C THR A 28 -6.94 0.43 14.84
N GLU A 29 -7.42 -0.35 15.79
CA GLU A 29 -8.52 0.01 16.68
C GLU A 29 -8.08 -0.21 18.13
N ASP A 30 -8.32 0.77 18.99
CA ASP A 30 -8.25 0.64 20.45
C ASP A 30 -9.60 0.14 20.97
N ILE A 31 -9.64 -1.07 21.51
CA ILE A 31 -10.89 -1.71 21.96
C ILE A 31 -11.39 -1.20 23.31
N VAL A 32 -10.59 -0.42 24.04
CA VAL A 32 -10.95 0.12 25.36
C VAL A 32 -11.48 1.54 25.22
N MET A 33 -10.80 2.38 24.45
CA MET A 33 -11.15 3.79 24.24
C MET A 33 -11.97 4.03 22.96
N GLY A 34 -12.08 3.05 22.07
CA GLY A 34 -12.85 3.13 20.83
C GLY A 34 -12.20 3.97 19.72
N PHE A 35 -10.90 4.30 19.84
CA PHE A 35 -10.20 5.10 18.85
C PHE A 35 -9.74 4.24 17.67
N ALA A 36 -10.00 4.69 16.45
CA ALA A 36 -9.48 4.08 15.23
C ALA A 36 -8.45 4.97 14.56
N LYS A 37 -7.42 4.37 13.96
CA LYS A 37 -6.39 5.09 13.22
C LYS A 37 -5.90 4.29 12.02
N THR A 38 -5.73 4.97 10.89
CA THR A 38 -5.08 4.41 9.71
C THR A 38 -3.63 4.89 9.63
N MET A 39 -2.69 3.96 9.70
CA MET A 39 -1.28 4.23 9.39
C MET A 39 -1.05 4.05 7.89
N LYS A 40 -0.33 4.99 7.27
CA LYS A 40 -0.02 4.93 5.83
C LYS A 40 1.49 4.92 5.62
N THR A 41 1.97 4.02 4.77
CA THR A 41 3.38 3.99 4.35
C THR A 41 3.50 3.70 2.87
N THR A 42 4.58 4.15 2.23
CA THR A 42 4.81 3.93 0.80
C THR A 42 6.25 3.55 0.53
N THR A 43 6.47 2.71 -0.48
CA THR A 43 7.80 2.32 -0.96
C THR A 43 7.79 2.15 -2.47
N ARG A 44 8.91 2.48 -3.12
CA ARG A 44 9.16 2.14 -4.53
C ARG A 44 10.03 0.89 -4.70
N ASN A 45 10.61 0.40 -3.60
CA ASN A 45 11.45 -0.79 -3.60
C ASN A 45 10.56 -2.04 -3.47
N VAL A 46 10.64 -2.92 -4.48
CA VAL A 46 9.85 -4.16 -4.60
C VAL A 46 10.15 -5.13 -3.45
N GLN A 47 11.43 -5.34 -3.11
CA GLN A 47 11.79 -6.27 -2.03
C GLN A 47 11.25 -5.81 -0.68
N LYS A 48 11.32 -4.50 -0.41
CA LYS A 48 10.69 -3.92 0.80
C LYS A 48 9.18 -4.11 0.78
N ALA A 49 8.52 -3.93 -0.37
CA ALA A 49 7.08 -4.15 -0.49
C ALA A 49 6.71 -5.62 -0.20
N ILE A 50 7.45 -6.58 -0.75
CA ILE A 50 7.24 -8.02 -0.51
C ILE A 50 7.43 -8.38 0.97
N ASN A 51 8.48 -7.86 1.61
CA ASN A 51 8.71 -8.12 3.03
C ASN A 51 7.62 -7.47 3.89
N MET A 52 7.20 -6.26 3.53
CA MET A 52 6.18 -5.53 4.26
C MET A 52 4.83 -6.24 4.16
N ILE A 53 4.37 -6.64 2.97
CA ILE A 53 3.09 -7.35 2.82
C ILE A 53 3.04 -8.64 3.62
N LYS A 54 4.12 -9.42 3.64
CA LYS A 54 4.20 -10.65 4.43
C LYS A 54 4.03 -10.36 5.92
N LYS A 55 4.78 -9.36 6.43
CA LYS A 55 4.70 -8.96 7.83
C LYS A 55 3.31 -8.44 8.19
N VAL A 56 2.80 -7.45 7.46
CA VAL A 56 1.52 -6.82 7.83
C VAL A 56 0.34 -7.78 7.68
N CYS A 57 0.36 -8.70 6.72
CA CYS A 57 -0.66 -9.74 6.63
C CYS A 57 -0.60 -10.72 7.82
N ASN A 58 0.60 -11.10 8.27
CA ASN A 58 0.75 -11.99 9.42
C ASN A 58 0.36 -11.30 10.73
N ASP A 59 0.64 -10.01 10.86
CA ASP A 59 0.31 -9.21 12.05
C ASP A 59 -1.18 -8.81 12.07
N CYS A 60 -1.94 -9.03 10.99
CA CYS A 60 -3.37 -8.69 10.94
C CYS A 60 -4.17 -9.48 11.98
N GLY A 61 -5.00 -8.79 12.77
CA GLY A 61 -5.72 -9.38 13.90
C GLY A 61 -4.92 -9.46 15.19
N THR A 62 -3.62 -9.16 15.16
CA THR A 62 -2.77 -9.18 16.34
C THR A 62 -2.86 -7.84 17.10
N PHE A 63 -2.69 -7.93 18.42
CA PHE A 63 -2.56 -6.78 19.30
C PHE A 63 -1.14 -6.22 19.24
N ILE A 64 -1.01 -4.93 18.90
CA ILE A 64 0.26 -4.19 18.93
C ILE A 64 0.51 -3.49 20.27
N SER A 65 -0.53 -3.40 21.10
CA SER A 65 -0.49 -3.01 22.50
C SER A 65 -1.64 -3.72 23.24
N PRO A 66 -1.74 -3.63 24.58
CA PRO A 66 -2.80 -4.32 25.33
C PRO A 66 -4.24 -3.99 24.88
N SER A 67 -4.47 -2.79 24.35
CA SER A 67 -5.79 -2.34 23.88
C SER A 67 -5.87 -2.14 22.37
N VAL A 68 -4.74 -2.03 21.66
CA VAL A 68 -4.73 -1.70 20.23
C VAL A 68 -4.47 -2.93 19.38
N ARG A 69 -5.39 -3.25 18.48
CA ARG A 69 -5.26 -4.34 17.50
C ARG A 69 -5.22 -3.82 16.08
N ILE A 70 -4.59 -4.58 15.19
CA ILE A 70 -4.68 -4.34 13.74
C ILE A 70 -5.97 -4.98 13.23
N VAL A 71 -6.86 -4.17 12.67
CA VAL A 71 -8.18 -4.63 12.17
C VAL A 71 -8.17 -4.90 10.68
N SER A 72 -7.38 -4.13 9.93
CA SER A 72 -7.27 -4.34 8.50
C SER A 72 -5.95 -3.89 7.93
N VAL A 73 -5.61 -4.49 6.79
CA VAL A 73 -4.41 -4.19 6.04
C VAL A 73 -4.77 -4.13 4.56
N ARG A 74 -4.38 -3.05 3.89
CA ARG A 74 -4.55 -2.85 2.44
C ARG A 74 -3.23 -2.52 1.78
N MET A 75 -2.97 -3.15 0.64
CA MET A 75 -1.85 -2.85 -0.23
C MET A 75 -2.37 -2.34 -1.57
N TYR A 76 -1.80 -1.23 -2.00
CA TYR A 76 -2.04 -0.63 -3.30
C TYR A 76 -0.74 -0.64 -4.10
N GLN A 77 -0.86 -0.86 -5.40
CA GLN A 77 0.20 -0.64 -6.37
C GLN A 77 -0.29 0.41 -7.35
N ASN A 78 0.44 1.51 -7.49
CA ASN A 78 0.07 2.61 -8.40
C ASN A 78 -1.36 3.13 -8.16
N ASN A 79 -1.75 3.21 -6.89
CA ASN A 79 -3.07 3.59 -6.39
C ASN A 79 -4.20 2.58 -6.63
N GLU A 80 -3.95 1.45 -7.29
CA GLU A 80 -4.91 0.36 -7.42
C GLU A 80 -4.80 -0.58 -6.24
N LEU A 81 -5.93 -0.99 -5.66
CA LEU A 81 -5.97 -1.95 -4.57
C LEU A 81 -5.59 -3.34 -5.10
N VAL A 82 -4.51 -3.91 -4.57
CA VAL A 82 -4.01 -5.24 -4.98
C VAL A 82 -4.41 -6.30 -3.97
N LYS A 83 -4.37 -5.96 -2.68
CA LYS A 83 -4.68 -6.91 -1.60
C LYS A 83 -5.31 -6.19 -0.43
N SER A 84 -6.32 -6.81 0.15
CA SER A 84 -6.94 -6.41 1.40
C SER A 84 -7.14 -7.62 2.29
N LEU A 85 -6.86 -7.46 3.58
CA LEU A 85 -7.14 -8.44 4.62
C LEU A 85 -7.80 -7.71 5.79
N ASN A 86 -8.87 -8.30 6.31
CA ASN A 86 -9.54 -7.84 7.53
C ASN A 86 -9.53 -8.99 8.54
N ALA A 87 -9.37 -8.67 9.81
CA ALA A 87 -9.36 -9.62 10.92
C ALA A 87 -10.72 -9.74 11.60
#